data_AF-A0A1J6IVU5-F1
#
_entry.id   AF-A0A1J6IVU5-F1
#
_cell.length_a   1.000
_cell.length_b   1.000
_cell.length_c   1.000
_cell.angle_alpha   90.00
_cell.angle_beta   90.00
_cell.angle_gamma   90.00
#
_symmetry.space_group_name_H-M   'P 1'
#
loop_
_entity.id
_entity.type
_entity.pdbx_description
1 polymer ?
#
loop_
_entity_poly.entity_id
_entity_poly.type
_entity_poly.pdbx_seq_one_letter_code
_entity_poly.pdbx_strand_id
1 'polypeptide(L)'
;QFSKFLDILKQLYINIPFTDALTQMPSYAKFLKEILSSKRKLEEVSVVKLTEKCSAILQNKLPQKLGNPGTFTIPCTVGGTHFEKALCDSGASINLMPFSIFRKLELGEMKDTGVSLQLADQSTKRPNGIIENILVRVDKFVFPVDFIVFEMEENTEVPLILGRPFLATG
;
A
#
# COMPACT_ATOMS: atom_id res chain seq x y z
N GLN A 1 -37.49 12.51 -19.22
CA GLN A 1 -36.49 13.26 -20.04
C GLN A 1 -35.37 13.81 -19.15
N PHE A 2 -35.69 14.49 -18.05
CA PHE A 2 -34.70 15.03 -17.09
C PHE A 2 -33.85 13.95 -16.39
N SER A 3 -34.43 12.81 -16.01
CA SER A 3 -33.67 11.69 -15.41
C SER A 3 -32.57 11.14 -16.34
N LYS A 4 -32.91 10.92 -17.61
CA LYS A 4 -31.94 10.48 -18.64
C LYS A 4 -30.80 11.48 -18.84
N PHE A 5 -31.09 12.79 -18.73
CA PHE A 5 -30.07 13.83 -18.80
C PHE A 5 -29.11 13.79 -17.59
N LEU A 6 -29.63 13.58 -16.38
CA LEU A 6 -28.78 13.43 -15.18
C LEU A 6 -27.89 12.19 -15.25
N ASP A 7 -28.38 11.09 -15.83
CA ASP A 7 -27.58 9.87 -15.96
C ASP A 7 -26.41 10.04 -16.95
N ILE A 8 -26.58 10.87 -17.99
CA ILE A 8 -25.48 11.25 -18.89
C ILE A 8 -24.46 12.13 -18.16
N LEU A 9 -24.91 13.10 -17.35
CA LEU A 9 -24.02 13.96 -16.59
C LEU A 9 -23.19 13.21 -15.55
N LYS A 10 -23.72 12.15 -14.94
CA LYS A 10 -22.95 11.29 -14.00
C LYS A 10 -21.77 10.59 -14.67
N GLN A 11 -21.84 10.35 -15.97
CA GLN A 11 -20.76 9.71 -16.74
C GLN A 11 -19.70 10.72 -17.22
N LEU A 12 -19.96 12.02 -17.07
CA LEU A 12 -19.06 13.07 -17.49
C LEU A 12 -18.04 13.39 -16.39
N TYR A 13 -16.76 13.14 -16.66
CA TYR A 13 -15.66 13.55 -15.79
C TYR A 13 -15.08 14.88 -16.28
N ILE A 14 -15.15 15.91 -15.44
CA ILE A 14 -14.60 17.24 -15.73
C ILE A 14 -13.46 17.52 -14.75
N ASN A 15 -12.30 17.89 -15.28
CA ASN A 15 -11.17 18.35 -14.47
C ASN A 15 -11.25 19.87 -14.34
N ILE A 16 -11.66 20.34 -13.16
CA ILE A 16 -11.68 21.77 -12.81
C ILE A 16 -10.65 21.98 -11.71
N PRO A 17 -9.79 23.02 -11.79
CA PRO A 17 -8.91 23.37 -10.68
C PRO A 17 -9.72 23.54 -9.39
N PHE A 18 -9.24 22.94 -8.31
CA PHE A 18 -9.97 22.93 -7.04
C PHE A 18 -10.30 24.33 -6.54
N THR A 19 -9.38 25.28 -6.71
CA THR A 19 -9.59 26.70 -6.36
C THR A 19 -10.75 27.32 -7.10
N ASP A 20 -10.91 27.00 -8.39
CA ASP A 20 -11.96 27.57 -9.23
C ASP A 20 -13.32 26.98 -8.83
N ALA A 21 -13.38 25.69 -8.54
CA ALA A 21 -14.57 25.04 -8.00
C ALA A 21 -15.01 25.67 -6.64
N LEU A 22 -14.05 26.00 -5.78
CA LEU A 22 -14.34 26.66 -4.50
C LEU A 22 -14.93 28.06 -4.67
N THR A 23 -14.53 28.82 -5.70
CA THR A 23 -15.12 30.15 -5.97
C THR A 23 -16.61 30.05 -6.31
N GLN A 24 -17.01 28.97 -6.97
CA GLN A 24 -18.39 28.70 -7.36
C GLN A 24 -19.23 28.08 -6.23
N MET A 25 -18.59 27.64 -5.13
CA MET A 25 -19.25 27.01 -3.99
C MET A 25 -18.93 27.75 -2.67
N PRO A 26 -19.54 28.94 -2.43
CA PRO A 26 -19.19 29.78 -1.29
C PRO A 26 -19.40 29.12 0.07
N SER A 27 -20.40 28.24 0.19
CA SER A 27 -20.69 27.48 1.41
C SER A 27 -19.56 26.51 1.78
N TYR A 28 -19.03 25.80 0.77
CA TYR A 28 -17.93 24.86 0.95
C TYR A 28 -16.60 25.58 1.20
N ALA A 29 -16.36 26.69 0.50
CA ALA A 29 -15.21 27.56 0.76
C ALA A 29 -15.22 28.12 2.20
N LYS A 30 -16.38 28.56 2.70
CA LYS A 30 -16.54 29.01 4.09
C LYS A 30 -16.30 27.88 5.08
N PHE A 31 -16.84 26.69 4.81
CA PHE A 31 -16.64 25.50 5.65
C PHE A 31 -15.15 25.11 5.76
N LEU A 32 -14.44 25.02 4.64
CA LEU A 32 -12.99 24.75 4.64
C LEU A 32 -12.22 25.84 5.39
N LYS A 33 -12.58 27.11 5.19
CA LYS A 33 -11.97 28.23 5.91
C LYS A 33 -12.19 28.11 7.42
N GLU A 34 -13.36 27.68 7.88
CA GLU A 34 -13.65 27.46 9.29
C GLU A 34 -12.86 26.28 9.88
N ILE A 35 -12.64 25.21 9.12
CA ILE A 35 -11.75 24.10 9.50
C ILE A 35 -10.29 24.58 9.60
N LEU A 36 -9.79 25.22 8.55
CA LEU A 36 -8.39 25.68 8.46
C LEU A 36 -8.06 26.77 9.49
N SER A 37 -9.04 27.59 9.86
CA SER A 37 -8.89 28.61 10.91
C SER A 37 -9.15 28.07 12.31
N SER A 38 -9.33 26.76 12.48
CA SER A 38 -9.61 26.09 13.76
C SER A 38 -10.86 26.64 14.49
N LYS A 39 -11.74 27.34 13.76
CA LYS A 39 -13.03 27.86 14.26
C LYS A 39 -14.10 26.76 14.30
N ARG A 40 -13.93 25.71 13.52
CA ARG A 40 -14.60 24.42 13.68
C ARG A 40 -13.56 23.35 13.95
N LYS A 41 -13.73 22.60 15.03
CA LYS A 41 -13.04 21.32 15.21
C LYS A 41 -13.82 20.26 14.45
N LEU A 42 -13.13 19.46 13.64
CA LEU A 42 -13.67 18.21 13.12
C LEU A 42 -13.63 17.21 14.29
N GLU A 43 -14.58 17.31 15.22
CA GLU A 43 -14.66 16.39 16.35
C GLU A 43 -15.17 15.02 15.87
N GLU A 44 -14.29 14.24 15.23
CA GLU A 44 -14.31 12.80 15.45
C GLU A 44 -13.57 12.54 16.76
N VAL A 45 -14.27 12.70 17.89
CA VAL A 45 -13.87 11.99 19.11
C VAL A 45 -14.23 10.52 18.87
N SER A 46 -13.43 9.86 18.05
CA SER A 46 -13.41 8.41 18.03
C SER A 46 -12.94 7.98 19.42
N VAL A 47 -13.80 7.30 20.16
CA VAL A 47 -13.37 6.53 21.31
C VAL A 47 -12.52 5.40 20.75
N VAL A 48 -11.23 5.65 20.57
CA VAL A 48 -10.28 4.64 20.14
C VAL A 48 -10.14 3.67 21.31
N LYS A 49 -10.68 2.46 21.18
CA LYS A 49 -10.35 1.37 22.11
C LYS A 49 -8.84 1.16 22.00
N LEU A 50 -8.12 1.59 23.03
CA LEU A 50 -6.69 1.33 23.15
C LEU A 50 -6.50 -0.19 23.11
N THR A 51 -5.67 -0.66 22.20
CA THR A 51 -5.23 -2.05 22.20
C THR A 51 -4.40 -2.29 23.47
N GLU A 52 -4.28 -3.55 23.90
CA GLU A 52 -3.49 -3.88 25.10
C GLU A 52 -2.09 -3.25 25.08
N LYS A 53 -1.43 -3.21 23.91
CA LYS A 53 -0.13 -2.53 23.75
C LYS A 53 -0.18 -1.05 24.07
N CYS A 54 -1.16 -0.30 23.55
CA CYS A 54 -1.30 1.13 23.83
C CYS A 54 -1.65 1.39 25.30
N SER A 55 -2.45 0.52 25.93
CA SER A 55 -2.74 0.60 27.36
C SER A 55 -1.52 0.29 28.24
N ALA A 56 -0.67 -0.66 27.83
CA ALA A 56 0.55 -1.03 28.56
C ALA A 56 1.56 0.11 28.56
N ILE A 57 1.75 0.78 27.42
CA ILE A 57 2.62 1.97 27.29
C ILE A 57 2.14 3.09 28.23
N LEU A 58 0.84 3.40 28.23
CA LEU A 58 0.27 4.44 29.10
C LEU A 58 0.29 4.07 30.58
N GLN A 59 0.21 2.78 30.91
CA GLN A 59 0.29 2.27 32.28
C GLN A 59 1.74 2.02 32.75
N ASN A 60 2.75 2.37 31.94
CA ASN A 60 4.17 2.02 32.18
C ASN A 60 4.37 0.53 32.51
N LYS A 61 3.50 -0.33 32.00
CA LYS A 61 3.64 -1.78 32.11
C LYS A 61 4.48 -2.25 30.94
N LEU A 62 5.47 -3.10 31.23
CA LEU A 62 6.22 -3.80 30.20
C LEU A 62 5.23 -4.62 29.35
N PRO A 63 5.09 -4.34 28.04
CA PRO A 63 4.25 -5.16 27.19
C PRO A 63 4.84 -6.58 27.17
N GLN A 64 3.97 -7.57 27.37
CA GLN A 64 4.38 -8.97 27.35
C GLN A 64 4.91 -9.29 25.94
N LYS A 65 6.12 -9.83 25.86
CA LYS A 65 6.71 -10.24 24.57
C LYS A 65 5.85 -11.37 24.00
N LEU A 66 5.03 -11.04 23.00
CA LEU A 66 4.37 -12.05 22.17
C LEU A 66 5.47 -12.93 21.57
N GLY A 67 5.31 -14.25 21.69
CA GLY A 67 6.24 -15.21 21.09
C GLY A 67 6.46 -14.90 19.61
N ASN A 68 7.67 -15.11 19.10
CA ASN A 68 7.96 -14.88 17.68
C ASN A 68 7.03 -15.77 16.84
N PRO A 69 6.18 -15.20 15.96
CA PRO A 69 5.31 -15.99 15.09
C PRO A 69 6.06 -16.83 14.04
N GLY A 70 7.40 -16.84 14.03
CA GLY A 70 8.22 -17.45 12.99
C GLY A 70 8.29 -16.61 11.70
N THR A 71 7.19 -15.98 11.31
CA THR A 71 7.06 -15.21 10.06
C THR A 71 6.05 -14.07 10.23
N PHE A 72 6.43 -12.85 9.84
CA PHE A 72 5.51 -11.70 9.83
C PHE A 72 4.97 -11.51 8.42
N THR A 73 3.68 -11.75 8.24
CA THR A 73 3.01 -11.64 6.94
C THR A 73 1.82 -10.69 7.02
N ILE A 74 1.57 -9.97 5.92
CA ILE A 74 0.38 -9.14 5.76
C ILE A 74 -0.40 -9.55 4.51
N PRO A 75 -1.74 -9.51 4.51
CA PRO A 75 -2.51 -9.66 3.28
C PRO A 75 -2.34 -8.41 2.40
N CYS A 76 -2.23 -8.61 1.09
CA CYS A 76 -2.15 -7.52 0.14
C CYS A 76 -2.83 -7.86 -1.19
N THR A 77 -3.14 -6.85 -2.00
CA THR A 77 -3.64 -7.03 -3.36
C THR A 77 -2.64 -6.42 -4.34
N VAL A 78 -2.26 -7.18 -5.36
CA VAL A 78 -1.33 -6.75 -6.42
C VAL A 78 -1.93 -7.12 -7.77
N GLY A 79 -1.99 -6.18 -8.72
CA GLY A 79 -2.57 -6.45 -10.04
C GLY A 79 -4.01 -6.97 -10.00
N GLY A 80 -4.79 -6.56 -9.00
CA GLY A 80 -6.17 -7.04 -8.78
C GLY A 80 -6.28 -8.44 -8.16
N THR A 81 -5.16 -9.15 -7.92
CA THR A 81 -5.15 -10.45 -7.25
C THR A 81 -4.86 -10.29 -5.77
N HIS A 82 -5.68 -10.93 -4.93
CA HIS A 82 -5.50 -10.96 -3.48
C HIS A 82 -4.50 -12.04 -3.06
N PHE A 83 -3.53 -11.66 -2.24
CA PHE A 83 -2.55 -12.51 -1.61
C PHE A 83 -2.80 -12.47 -0.11
N GLU A 84 -3.13 -13.63 0.47
CA GLU A 84 -3.43 -13.72 1.90
C GLU A 84 -2.19 -13.44 2.77
N LYS A 85 -1.00 -13.74 2.24
CA LYS A 85 0.26 -13.63 2.96
C LYS A 85 1.37 -13.12 2.04
N ALA A 86 1.80 -11.89 2.27
CA ALA A 86 3.06 -11.35 1.77
C ALA A 86 4.06 -11.26 2.93
N LEU A 87 5.27 -11.76 2.75
CA LEU A 87 6.32 -11.73 3.78
C LEU A 87 6.78 -10.29 3.99
N CYS A 88 6.75 -9.81 5.22
CA CYS A 88 7.37 -8.56 5.59
C CYS A 88 8.76 -8.85 6.17
N ASP A 89 9.80 -8.66 5.37
CA ASP A 89 11.18 -8.99 5.73
C ASP A 89 12.06 -7.74 5.81
N SER A 90 12.42 -7.33 7.03
CA SER A 90 13.39 -6.24 7.24
C SER A 90 14.82 -6.60 6.84
N GLY A 91 15.14 -7.89 6.72
CA GLY A 91 16.43 -8.39 6.22
C GLY A 91 16.58 -8.20 4.71
N ALA A 92 15.48 -8.29 3.96
CA ALA A 92 15.47 -8.08 2.51
C ALA A 92 15.69 -6.60 2.15
N SER A 93 16.68 -6.33 1.30
CA SER A 93 16.97 -4.98 0.77
C SER A 93 16.03 -4.53 -0.35
N ILE A 94 15.24 -5.46 -0.90
CA ILE A 94 14.40 -5.28 -2.08
C ILE A 94 13.03 -5.91 -1.84
N ASN A 95 12.02 -5.49 -2.59
CA ASN A 95 10.78 -6.27 -2.73
C ASN A 95 10.98 -7.29 -3.85
N LEU A 96 10.51 -8.52 -3.65
CA LEU A 96 10.71 -9.63 -4.58
C LEU A 96 9.36 -10.21 -5.01
N MET A 97 9.24 -10.45 -6.31
CA MET A 97 8.11 -11.15 -6.93
C MET A 97 8.63 -12.34 -7.75
N PRO A 98 8.12 -13.56 -7.52
CA PRO A 98 8.39 -14.71 -8.38
C PRO A 98 7.96 -14.44 -9.83
N PHE A 99 8.76 -14.90 -10.79
CA PHE A 99 8.46 -14.74 -12.22
C PHE A 99 7.12 -15.38 -12.61
N SER A 100 6.73 -16.51 -11.98
CA SER A 100 5.42 -17.15 -12.19
C SER A 100 4.25 -16.21 -11.88
N ILE A 101 4.35 -15.47 -10.78
CA ILE A 101 3.33 -14.52 -10.33
C ILE A 101 3.29 -13.32 -11.27
N PHE A 102 4.45 -12.75 -11.60
CA PHE A 102 4.53 -11.67 -12.58
C PHE A 102 3.81 -12.04 -13.89
N ARG A 103 4.08 -13.25 -14.41
CA ARG A 103 3.43 -13.78 -15.62
C ARG A 103 1.92 -13.93 -15.46
N LYS A 104 1.46 -14.44 -14.32
CA LYS A 104 0.04 -14.65 -14.02
C LYS A 104 -0.75 -13.35 -13.89
N LEU A 105 -0.11 -12.30 -13.37
CA LEU A 105 -0.73 -10.99 -13.15
C LEU A 105 -0.69 -10.08 -14.39
N GLU A 106 0.01 -10.48 -15.45
CA GLU A 106 0.12 -9.72 -16.71
C GLU A 106 0.54 -8.25 -16.49
N LEU A 107 1.50 -8.01 -15.59
CA LEU A 107 1.90 -6.67 -15.13
C LEU A 107 2.71 -5.83 -16.15
N GLY A 108 2.59 -6.14 -17.44
CA GLY A 108 3.27 -5.44 -18.52
C GLY A 108 4.71 -5.91 -18.76
N GLU A 109 5.58 -5.00 -19.20
CA GLU A 109 6.97 -5.29 -19.51
C GLU A 109 7.89 -4.97 -18.33
N MET A 110 8.86 -5.86 -18.08
CA MET A 110 9.91 -5.64 -17.09
C MET A 110 11.09 -4.92 -17.74
N LYS A 111 11.76 -4.05 -16.99
CA LYS A 111 13.02 -3.45 -17.40
C LYS A 111 14.19 -4.31 -16.94
N ASP A 112 15.23 -4.39 -17.76
CA ASP A 112 16.51 -4.89 -17.28
C ASP A 112 17.05 -3.97 -16.18
N THR A 113 17.56 -4.57 -15.13
CA THR A 113 18.13 -3.85 -14.00
C THR A 113 19.64 -3.66 -14.15
N GLY A 114 20.30 -4.53 -14.92
CA GLY A 114 21.76 -4.61 -14.97
C GLY A 114 22.41 -5.02 -13.64
N VAL A 115 21.63 -5.39 -12.61
CA VAL A 115 22.16 -5.76 -11.28
C VAL A 115 22.25 -7.26 -11.10
N SER A 116 22.96 -7.69 -10.06
CA SER A 116 22.95 -9.08 -9.58
C SER A 116 22.61 -9.09 -8.10
N LEU A 117 21.84 -10.08 -7.68
CA LEU A 117 21.42 -10.26 -6.30
C LEU A 117 22.35 -11.25 -5.61
N GLN A 118 22.81 -10.90 -4.41
CA GLN A 118 23.43 -11.86 -3.51
C GLN A 118 22.37 -12.35 -2.52
N LEU A 119 22.12 -13.66 -2.52
CA LEU A 119 21.14 -14.31 -1.67
C LEU A 119 21.75 -14.67 -0.30
N ALA A 120 20.91 -15.05 0.65
CA ALA A 120 21.33 -15.41 2.00
C ALA A 120 22.24 -16.66 2.05
N ASP A 121 22.14 -17.53 1.04
CA ASP A 121 23.03 -18.68 0.83
C ASP A 121 24.38 -18.29 0.18
N GLN A 122 24.64 -16.99 0.04
CA GLN A 122 25.81 -16.39 -0.60
C GLN A 122 25.89 -16.65 -2.11
N SER A 123 24.86 -17.22 -2.73
CA SER A 123 24.79 -17.35 -4.18
C SER A 123 24.50 -16.00 -4.83
N THR A 124 25.10 -15.77 -6.01
CA THR A 124 24.85 -14.58 -6.82
C THR A 124 24.03 -14.97 -8.04
N LYS A 125 22.88 -14.31 -8.22
CA LYS A 125 21.97 -14.59 -9.33
C LYS A 125 21.47 -13.30 -9.98
N ARG A 126 21.24 -13.33 -11.28
CA ARG A 126 20.66 -12.19 -12.01
C ARG A 126 19.12 -12.28 -11.95
N PRO A 127 18.43 -11.19 -11.61
CA PRO A 127 16.98 -11.14 -11.71
C PRO A 127 16.54 -11.10 -13.17
N ASN A 128 15.28 -11.47 -13.42
CA ASN A 128 14.66 -11.37 -14.75
C ASN A 128 14.42 -9.91 -15.14
N GLY A 129 14.24 -9.02 -14.15
CA GLY A 129 14.07 -7.59 -14.35
C GLY A 129 13.47 -6.90 -13.14
N ILE A 130 13.09 -5.64 -13.32
CA ILE A 130 12.32 -4.84 -12.37
C ILE A 130 11.01 -4.41 -13.00
N ILE A 131 9.96 -4.43 -12.20
CA ILE A 131 8.69 -3.77 -12.50
C ILE A 131 8.52 -2.62 -11.51
N GLU A 132 8.27 -1.43 -12.05
CA GLU A 132 8.21 -0.20 -11.27
C GLU A 132 6.76 0.26 -11.11
N ASN A 133 6.47 0.94 -10.00
CA ASN A 133 5.19 1.59 -9.71
C ASN A 133 3.98 0.64 -9.71
N ILE A 134 4.17 -0.60 -9.27
CA ILE A 134 3.06 -1.54 -9.10
C ILE A 134 2.24 -1.12 -7.88
N LEU A 135 0.93 -0.95 -8.07
CA LEU A 135 0.04 -0.60 -6.97
C LEU A 135 -0.21 -1.82 -6.08
N VAL A 136 0.28 -1.73 -4.85
CA VAL A 136 0.04 -2.71 -3.79
C VAL A 136 -0.97 -2.12 -2.82
N ARG A 137 -2.11 -2.80 -2.66
CA ARG A 137 -3.10 -2.44 -1.65
C ARG A 137 -2.88 -3.26 -0.39
N VAL A 138 -2.81 -2.58 0.75
CA VAL A 138 -2.83 -3.21 2.09
C VAL A 138 -3.96 -2.57 2.86
N ASP A 139 -4.95 -3.38 3.23
CA ASP A 139 -6.21 -2.90 3.80
C ASP A 139 -6.83 -1.81 2.91
N LYS A 140 -6.98 -0.59 3.42
CA LYS A 140 -7.53 0.57 2.68
C LYS A 140 -6.47 1.41 1.98
N PHE A 141 -5.19 1.16 2.23
CA PHE A 141 -4.08 1.97 1.71
C PHE A 141 -3.53 1.38 0.42
N VAL A 142 -3.05 2.24 -0.47
CA VAL A 142 -2.45 1.86 -1.75
C VAL A 142 -1.10 2.52 -1.87
N PHE A 143 -0.07 1.73 -2.13
CA PHE A 143 1.31 2.17 -2.25
C PHE A 143 1.84 1.81 -3.63
N PRO A 144 2.55 2.71 -4.33
CA PRO A 144 3.37 2.33 -5.48
C PRO A 144 4.60 1.58 -4.96
N VAL A 145 4.86 0.42 -5.54
CA VAL A 145 5.95 -0.47 -5.11
C VAL A 145 6.69 -0.98 -6.33
N ASP A 146 8.02 -0.92 -6.27
CA ASP A 146 8.88 -1.55 -7.25
C ASP A 146 9.23 -2.96 -6.79
N PHE A 147 9.11 -3.94 -7.68
CA PHE A 147 9.47 -5.33 -7.44
C PHE A 147 10.60 -5.75 -8.36
N ILE A 148 11.62 -6.38 -7.77
CA ILE A 148 12.54 -7.20 -8.54
C ILE A 148 11.82 -8.51 -8.86
N VAL A 149 11.81 -8.89 -10.13
CA VAL A 149 11.22 -10.15 -10.59
C VAL A 149 12.32 -11.18 -10.75
N PHE A 150 12.10 -12.36 -10.16
CA PHE A 150 13.14 -13.36 -10.03
C PHE A 150 12.62 -14.78 -10.31
N GLU A 151 13.40 -15.57 -11.04
CA GLU A 151 13.13 -16.97 -11.32
C GLU A 151 13.37 -17.81 -10.06
N MET A 152 12.28 -18.19 -9.40
CA MET A 152 12.29 -19.03 -8.21
C MET A 152 10.99 -19.83 -8.11
N GLU A 153 11.04 -20.91 -7.33
CA GLU A 153 9.84 -21.65 -6.98
C GLU A 153 8.90 -20.76 -6.17
N GLU A 154 7.63 -20.75 -6.58
CA GLU A 154 6.59 -20.02 -5.87
C GLU A 154 6.31 -20.73 -4.53
N ASN A 155 6.55 -20.03 -3.43
CA ASN A 155 6.08 -20.48 -2.14
C ASN A 155 4.57 -20.19 -2.04
N THR A 156 3.75 -21.24 -2.07
CA THR A 156 2.29 -21.11 -2.00
C THR A 156 1.79 -20.50 -0.69
N GLU A 157 2.57 -20.59 0.39
CA GLU A 157 2.21 -19.98 1.67
C GLU A 157 2.59 -18.51 1.73
N VAL A 158 3.72 -18.11 1.12
CA VAL A 158 4.20 -16.73 1.17
C VAL A 158 4.73 -16.29 -0.21
N PRO A 159 3.83 -16.02 -1.17
CA PRO A 159 4.18 -15.80 -2.57
C PRO A 159 4.98 -14.52 -2.86
N LEU A 160 4.97 -13.52 -1.99
CA LEU A 160 5.60 -12.22 -2.20
C LEU A 160 6.50 -11.85 -1.01
N ILE A 161 7.60 -11.14 -1.28
CA ILE A 161 8.45 -10.57 -0.24
C ILE A 161 8.40 -9.03 -0.35
N LEU A 162 7.96 -8.40 0.73
CA LEU A 162 7.97 -6.97 0.96
C LEU A 162 9.16 -6.65 1.85
N GLY A 163 10.21 -6.13 1.23
CA GLY A 163 11.47 -5.81 1.89
C GLY A 163 11.46 -4.45 2.56
N ARG A 164 12.65 -3.99 2.96
CA ARG A 164 12.85 -2.65 3.54
C ARG A 164 12.24 -1.50 2.73
N PRO A 165 12.30 -1.45 1.39
CA PRO A 165 11.71 -0.35 0.64
C PRO A 165 10.20 -0.18 0.91
N PHE A 166 9.44 -1.28 0.95
CA PHE A 166 8.03 -1.24 1.30
C PHE A 166 7.80 -0.95 2.79
N LEU A 167 8.61 -1.53 3.67
CA LEU A 167 8.47 -1.35 5.12
C LEU A 167 8.84 0.07 5.60
N ALA A 168 9.60 0.81 4.79
CA ALA A 168 9.95 2.20 5.04
C ALA A 168 8.88 3.20 4.55
N THR A 169 7.85 2.75 3.83
CA THR A 169 6.73 3.60 3.42
C THR A 169 5.80 3.85 4.62
N GLY A 170 5.54 5.12 4.94
CA GLY A 170 4.73 5.56 6.10
C GLY A 170 3.37 6.13 5.72
#